data_AF-A0A535SPN2-F1
#
_entry.id   AF-A0A535SPN2-F1
#
_cell.length_a   1.000
_cell.length_b   1.000
_cell.length_c   1.000
_cell.angle_alpha   90.00
_cell.angle_beta   90.00
_cell.angle_gamma   90.00
#
_symmetry.space_group_name_H-M   'P 1'
#
loop_
_entity.id
_entity.type
_entity.pdbx_description
1 polymer ?
#
loop_
_entity_poly.entity_id
_entity_poly.type
_entity_poly.pdbx_seq_one_letter_code
_entity_poly.pdbx_strand_id
1 'polypeptide(L)'
;ADANYRSLVKSPTEFMVHGARAMGISSLSKLIAGSGSGMGQSLFDPPDVNGWPNNESWISSNTVVERVNFATAALTQVKTPLPSATDAVHQHLDGVLSPQTASLFNQAADDRARWFIALASPEFQLK
;
A
#
# COMPACT_ATOMS: atom_id res chain seq x y z
N ALA A 1 -8.25 0.23 22.04
CA ALA A 1 -7.80 1.13 20.96
C ALA A 1 -8.75 2.31 20.94
N ASP A 2 -8.23 3.54 20.88
CA ASP A 2 -9.07 4.73 20.76
C ASP A 2 -9.91 4.65 19.47
N ALA A 3 -11.14 5.17 19.52
CA ALA A 3 -12.10 5.10 18.41
C ALA A 3 -11.61 5.72 17.08
N ASN A 4 -10.50 6.47 17.12
CA ASN A 4 -9.95 7.22 15.99
C ASN A 4 -8.61 6.66 15.47
N TYR A 5 -8.11 5.56 16.03
CA TYR A 5 -6.83 4.99 15.59
C TYR A 5 -6.97 4.32 14.22
N ARG A 6 -6.23 4.81 13.23
CA ARG A 6 -6.20 4.30 11.83
C ARG A 6 -7.60 4.11 11.23
N SER A 7 -8.51 5.04 11.52
CA SER A 7 -9.91 4.98 11.09
C SER A 7 -10.15 5.48 9.67
N LEU A 8 -9.12 6.04 9.01
CA LEU A 8 -9.21 6.57 7.65
C LEU A 8 -8.53 5.65 6.65
N VAL A 9 -9.01 5.69 5.41
CA VAL A 9 -8.48 4.91 4.29
C VAL A 9 -7.64 5.82 3.39
N LYS A 10 -6.42 5.39 3.06
CA LYS A 10 -5.56 6.08 2.10
C LYS A 10 -6.24 6.13 0.73
N SER A 11 -6.09 7.23 0.01
CA SER A 11 -6.35 7.26 -1.44
C SER A 11 -5.36 6.34 -2.18
N PRO A 12 -5.65 5.93 -3.43
CA PRO A 12 -4.72 5.14 -4.24
C PRO A 12 -3.31 5.75 -4.31
N THR A 13 -3.22 7.06 -4.53
CA THR A 13 -1.93 7.76 -4.60
C THR A 13 -1.21 7.75 -3.27
N GLU A 14 -1.89 8.01 -2.15
CA GLU A 14 -1.29 7.93 -0.82
C GLU A 14 -0.77 6.51 -0.51
N PHE A 15 -1.54 5.47 -0.86
CA PHE A 15 -1.12 4.08 -0.71
C PHE A 15 0.18 3.80 -1.47
N MET A 16 0.24 4.17 -2.75
CA MET A 16 1.39 3.91 -3.62
C MET A 16 2.63 4.71 -3.19
N VAL A 17 2.47 6.00 -2.89
CA VAL A 17 3.57 6.88 -2.43
C VAL A 17 4.07 6.46 -1.05
N HIS A 18 3.17 6.05 -0.14
CA HIS A 18 3.57 5.51 1.15
C HIS A 18 4.36 4.21 1.00
N GLY A 19 3.94 3.30 0.10
CA GLY A 19 4.68 2.09 -0.24
C GLY A 19 6.10 2.39 -0.71
N ALA A 20 6.24 3.31 -1.66
CA ALA A 20 7.55 3.76 -2.13
C ALA A 20 8.42 4.34 -1.02
N ARG A 21 7.84 5.18 -0.14
CA ARG A 21 8.53 5.76 1.01
C ARG A 21 8.96 4.70 2.02
N ALA A 22 8.07 3.76 2.37
CA ALA A 22 8.34 2.71 3.35
C ALA A 22 9.47 1.77 2.90
N MET A 23 9.51 1.45 1.60
CA MET A 23 10.61 0.68 1.02
C MET A 23 11.90 1.49 0.81
N GLY A 24 11.87 2.82 0.97
CA GLY A 24 13.01 3.71 0.72
C GLY A 24 13.34 3.91 -0.76
N ILE A 25 12.34 3.85 -1.65
CA ILE A 25 12.54 3.79 -3.12
C ILE A 25 11.97 5.04 -3.79
N SER A 26 12.84 5.83 -4.42
CA SER A 26 12.45 7.04 -5.16
C SER A 26 12.18 6.80 -6.65
N SER A 27 12.57 5.65 -7.20
CA SER A 27 12.48 5.35 -8.64
C SER A 27 11.10 4.85 -9.10
N LEU A 28 10.09 4.80 -8.22
CA LEU A 28 8.75 4.27 -8.55
C LEU A 28 7.80 5.29 -9.18
N SER A 29 8.21 6.54 -9.39
CA SER A 29 7.32 7.63 -9.85
C SER A 29 6.52 7.30 -11.11
N LYS A 30 7.15 6.67 -12.11
CA LYS A 30 6.47 6.24 -13.34
C LYS A 30 5.44 5.13 -13.10
N LEU A 31 5.77 4.18 -12.22
CA LEU A 31 4.85 3.11 -11.84
C LEU A 31 3.64 3.69 -11.11
N ILE A 32 3.87 4.58 -10.13
CA ILE A 32 2.81 5.25 -9.37
C ILE A 32 1.86 6.01 -10.29
N ALA A 33 2.41 6.79 -11.24
CA ALA A 33 1.60 7.54 -12.20
C ALA A 33 0.77 6.63 -13.13
N GLY A 34 1.32 5.49 -13.53
CA GLY A 34 0.64 4.55 -14.43
C GLY A 34 -0.39 3.64 -13.73
N SER A 35 -0.16 3.26 -12.48
CA SER A 35 -1.01 2.32 -11.74
C SER A 35 -2.26 2.96 -11.13
N GLY A 36 -2.27 4.28 -10.94
CA GLY A 36 -3.40 4.97 -10.30
C GLY A 36 -4.74 4.81 -11.04
N SER A 37 -4.72 4.74 -12.37
CA SER A 37 -5.93 4.60 -13.19
C SER A 37 -6.71 3.32 -12.92
N GLY A 38 -6.01 2.18 -12.69
CA GLY A 38 -6.65 0.92 -12.31
C GLY A 38 -7.38 0.99 -10.96
N MET A 39 -6.95 1.90 -10.10
CA MET A 39 -7.57 2.18 -8.80
C MET A 39 -8.56 3.35 -8.84
N GLY A 40 -8.87 3.90 -10.03
CA GLY A 40 -9.81 5.01 -10.20
C GLY A 40 -9.24 6.39 -9.88
N GLN A 41 -7.91 6.54 -9.79
CA GLN A 41 -7.25 7.82 -9.51
C GLN A 41 -6.08 8.06 -10.47
N SER A 42 -6.38 8.64 -11.64
CA SER A 42 -5.38 9.16 -12.57
C SER A 42 -4.84 10.51 -12.08
N LEU A 43 -3.52 10.69 -11.99
CA LEU A 43 -2.95 11.96 -11.51
C LEU A 43 -3.31 13.13 -12.44
N PHE A 44 -3.68 14.27 -11.83
CA PHE A 44 -4.09 15.50 -12.52
C PHE A 44 -5.37 15.38 -13.36
N ASP A 45 -6.17 14.33 -13.14
CA ASP A 45 -7.39 14.05 -13.89
C ASP A 45 -8.56 13.68 -12.93
N PRO A 46 -9.05 14.65 -12.12
CA PRO A 46 -10.16 14.39 -11.21
C PRO A 46 -11.47 14.14 -11.99
N PRO A 47 -12.37 13.28 -11.46
CA PRO A 47 -13.59 12.91 -12.17
C PRO A 47 -14.57 14.09 -12.35
N ASP A 48 -14.60 15.03 -11.39
CA ASP A 48 -15.39 16.25 -11.46
C ASP A 48 -14.79 17.37 -10.58
N VAL A 49 -15.48 18.51 -10.51
CA VAL A 49 -15.04 19.71 -9.78
C VAL A 49 -14.92 19.52 -8.26
N ASN A 50 -15.52 18.47 -7.68
CA ASN A 50 -15.38 18.09 -6.28
C ASN A 50 -14.10 17.28 -6.01
N GLY A 51 -13.36 16.88 -7.06
CA GLY A 51 -12.15 16.08 -6.94
C GLY A 51 -12.43 14.58 -6.79
N TRP A 52 -11.50 13.84 -6.18
CA TRP A 52 -11.67 12.41 -5.93
C TRP A 52 -12.47 12.16 -4.64
N PRO A 53 -13.42 11.21 -4.66
CA PRO A 53 -14.04 10.69 -3.45
C PRO A 53 -13.01 10.16 -2.44
N ASN A 54 -13.30 10.35 -1.15
CA ASN A 54 -12.38 10.04 -0.05
C ASN A 54 -12.68 8.68 0.63
N ASN A 55 -11.70 8.18 1.38
CA ASN A 55 -11.77 6.95 2.18
C ASN A 55 -12.12 5.69 1.36
N GLU A 56 -13.13 4.92 1.77
CA GLU A 56 -13.47 3.62 1.19
C GLU A 56 -14.09 3.71 -0.20
N SER A 57 -14.38 4.91 -0.71
CA SER A 57 -15.10 5.13 -1.97
C SER A 57 -14.47 4.48 -3.19
N TRP A 58 -13.15 4.24 -3.16
CA TRP A 58 -12.43 3.58 -4.25
C TRP A 58 -12.26 2.07 -4.05
N ILE A 59 -12.69 1.53 -2.90
CA ILE A 59 -12.51 0.13 -2.54
C ILE A 59 -13.57 -0.74 -3.22
N SER A 60 -13.11 -1.70 -4.01
CA SER A 60 -13.93 -2.71 -4.68
C SER A 60 -13.10 -3.98 -4.90
N SER A 61 -13.74 -5.07 -5.29
CA SER A 61 -13.03 -6.30 -5.68
C SER A 61 -11.99 -6.05 -6.79
N ASN A 62 -12.29 -5.14 -7.73
CA ASN A 62 -11.35 -4.78 -8.80
C ASN A 62 -10.13 -4.02 -8.26
N THR A 63 -10.34 -3.01 -7.43
CA THR A 63 -9.23 -2.19 -6.94
C THR A 63 -8.34 -2.93 -5.95
N VAL A 64 -8.84 -3.98 -5.28
CA VAL A 64 -8.00 -4.91 -4.51
C VAL A 64 -7.00 -5.63 -5.42
N VAL A 65 -7.42 -6.11 -6.60
CA VAL A 65 -6.52 -6.75 -7.57
C VAL A 65 -5.45 -5.75 -8.03
N GLU A 66 -5.84 -4.51 -8.32
CA GLU A 66 -4.90 -3.48 -8.77
C GLU A 66 -3.88 -3.08 -7.68
N ARG A 67 -4.27 -3.09 -6.40
CA ARG A 67 -3.32 -2.92 -5.29
C ARG A 67 -2.27 -4.03 -5.27
N VAL A 68 -2.70 -5.28 -5.46
CA VAL A 68 -1.80 -6.44 -5.52
C VAL A 68 -0.88 -6.37 -6.74
N ASN A 69 -1.40 -5.95 -7.89
CA ASN A 69 -0.61 -5.73 -9.10
C ASN A 69 0.46 -4.65 -8.86
N PHE A 70 0.09 -3.53 -8.24
CA PHE A 70 1.03 -2.47 -7.88
C PHE A 70 2.11 -2.99 -6.92
N ALA A 71 1.74 -3.69 -5.85
CA ALA A 71 2.71 -4.24 -4.88
C ALA A 71 3.72 -5.18 -5.56
N THR A 72 3.22 -6.08 -6.42
CA THR A 72 4.06 -6.99 -7.22
C THR A 72 5.01 -6.22 -8.14
N ALA A 73 4.49 -5.25 -8.89
CA ALA A 73 5.27 -4.44 -9.83
C ALA A 73 6.33 -3.59 -9.10
N ALA A 74 5.95 -2.97 -7.99
CA ALA A 74 6.84 -2.15 -7.17
C ALA A 74 8.00 -2.98 -6.64
N LEU A 75 7.71 -4.16 -6.06
CA LEU A 75 8.72 -5.10 -5.58
C LEU A 75 9.64 -5.55 -6.72
N THR A 76 9.12 -5.78 -7.91
CA THR A 76 9.91 -6.20 -9.09
C THR A 76 10.90 -5.13 -9.55
N GLN A 77 10.56 -3.84 -9.37
CA GLN A 77 11.45 -2.74 -9.73
C GLN A 77 12.52 -2.41 -8.68
N VAL A 78 12.45 -3.03 -7.50
CA VAL A 78 13.44 -2.83 -6.44
C VAL A 78 14.73 -3.56 -6.79
N LYS A 79 15.80 -2.77 -6.98
CA LYS A 79 17.15 -3.28 -7.27
C LYS A 79 18.10 -3.14 -6.08
N THR A 80 17.71 -2.35 -5.09
CA THR A 80 18.48 -2.13 -3.87
C THR A 80 18.00 -3.09 -2.78
N PRO A 81 18.85 -3.39 -1.78
CA PRO A 81 18.37 -4.08 -0.59
C PRO A 81 17.18 -3.34 0.03
N LEU A 82 16.14 -4.08 0.38
CA LEU A 82 14.99 -3.53 1.10
C LEU A 82 15.35 -3.38 2.58
N PRO A 83 14.78 -2.37 3.27
CA PRO A 83 14.82 -2.35 4.74
C PRO A 83 14.06 -3.56 5.28
N SER A 84 14.37 -3.97 6.50
CA SER A 84 13.69 -5.07 7.20
C SER A 84 12.17 -4.88 7.17
N ALA A 85 11.43 -5.84 6.63
CA ALA A 85 9.97 -5.77 6.59
C ALA A 85 9.38 -5.73 8.01
N THR A 86 10.01 -6.41 8.98
CA THR A 86 9.58 -6.39 10.38
C THR A 86 9.69 -4.98 10.97
N ASP A 87 10.83 -4.32 10.74
CA ASP A 87 11.04 -2.95 11.22
C ASP A 87 10.05 -1.99 10.55
N ALA A 88 9.79 -2.19 9.26
CA ALA A 88 8.82 -1.40 8.53
C ALA A 88 7.38 -1.58 9.05
N VAL A 89 6.97 -2.79 9.43
CA VAL A 89 5.67 -3.01 10.07
C VAL A 89 5.59 -2.25 11.39
N HIS A 90 6.65 -2.25 12.20
CA HIS A 90 6.69 -1.47 13.42
C HIS A 90 6.65 0.05 13.16
N GLN A 91 7.34 0.54 12.14
CA GLN A 91 7.44 1.97 11.85
C GLN A 91 6.21 2.54 11.12
N HIS A 92 5.56 1.75 10.27
CA HIS A 92 4.50 2.24 9.38
C HIS A 92 3.11 1.75 9.77
N LEU A 93 3.05 0.64 10.52
CA LEU A 93 1.81 0.01 11.00
C LEU A 93 1.75 -0.07 12.52
N ASP A 94 2.68 0.58 13.23
CA ASP A 94 2.81 0.58 14.70
C ASP A 94 2.88 -0.83 15.32
N GLY A 95 3.29 -1.83 14.53
CA GLY A 95 3.28 -3.24 14.95
C GLY A 95 1.89 -3.88 15.00
N VAL A 96 0.85 -3.18 14.54
CA VAL A 96 -0.53 -3.66 14.56
C VAL A 96 -0.83 -4.42 13.27
N LEU A 97 -0.96 -5.73 13.39
CA LEU A 97 -1.41 -6.63 12.32
C LEU A 97 -2.60 -7.46 12.79
N SER A 98 -3.56 -7.70 11.90
CA SER A 98 -4.60 -8.71 12.13
C SER A 98 -3.97 -10.10 12.29
N PRO A 99 -4.65 -11.04 12.99
CA PRO A 99 -4.16 -12.41 13.13
C PRO A 99 -3.84 -13.08 11.80
N GLN A 100 -4.63 -12.79 10.76
CA GLN A 100 -4.45 -13.33 9.42
C GLN A 100 -3.19 -12.77 8.75
N THR A 101 -3.02 -11.43 8.73
CA THR A 101 -1.81 -10.80 8.16
C THR A 101 -0.57 -11.24 8.91
N ALA A 102 -0.61 -11.28 10.25
CA ALA A 102 0.52 -11.71 11.08
C ALA A 102 0.92 -13.18 10.80
N SER A 103 -0.06 -14.07 10.65
CA SER A 103 0.18 -15.47 10.33
C SER A 103 0.88 -15.63 8.98
N LEU A 104 0.41 -14.93 7.94
CA LEU A 104 1.05 -14.93 6.62
C LEU A 104 2.46 -14.34 6.68
N PHE A 105 2.61 -13.21 7.37
CA PHE A 105 3.90 -12.51 7.51
C PHE A 105 4.95 -13.39 8.19
N ASN A 106 4.57 -14.10 9.24
CA ASN A 106 5.47 -14.99 9.98
C ASN A 106 5.84 -16.26 9.20
N GLN A 107 4.96 -16.72 8.29
CA GLN A 107 5.20 -17.88 7.44
C GLN A 107 5.96 -17.56 6.15
N ALA A 108 6.16 -16.28 5.84
CA ALA A 108 6.86 -15.85 4.63
C ALA A 108 8.31 -16.35 4.62
N ALA A 109 8.73 -16.90 3.46
CA ALA A 109 10.04 -17.53 3.30
C ALA A 109 11.21 -16.54 3.36
N ASP A 110 10.98 -15.30 2.92
CA ASP A 110 12.00 -14.25 2.87
C ASP A 110 11.38 -12.86 3.11
N ASP A 111 12.24 -11.85 3.22
CA ASP A 111 11.83 -10.48 3.51
C ASP A 111 11.04 -9.84 2.36
N ARG A 112 11.27 -10.28 1.12
CA ARG A 112 10.53 -9.80 -0.05
C ARG A 112 9.08 -10.28 -0.01
N ALA A 113 8.84 -11.53 0.38
CA ALA A 113 7.52 -12.05 0.61
C ALA A 113 6.82 -11.34 1.79
N ARG A 114 7.55 -11.00 2.86
CA ARG A 114 7.03 -10.18 3.96
C ARG A 114 6.60 -8.79 3.52
N TRP A 115 7.41 -8.13 2.69
CA TRP A 115 7.05 -6.85 2.08
C TRP A 115 5.81 -6.94 1.21
N PHE A 116 5.69 -8.00 0.41
CA PHE A 116 4.48 -8.21 -0.39
C PHE A 116 3.25 -8.32 0.50
N ILE A 117 3.31 -9.13 1.57
CA ILE A 117 2.22 -9.29 2.52
C ILE A 117 1.89 -7.96 3.20
N ALA A 118 2.90 -7.21 3.67
CA ALA A 118 2.70 -5.91 4.30
C ALA A 118 2.03 -4.90 3.36
N LEU A 119 2.48 -4.78 2.11
CA LEU A 119 1.90 -3.85 1.13
C LEU A 119 0.49 -4.26 0.68
N ALA A 120 0.23 -5.57 0.54
CA ALA A 120 -1.08 -6.08 0.14
C ALA A 120 -2.10 -6.07 1.29
N SER A 121 -1.66 -5.88 2.54
CA SER A 121 -2.50 -6.01 3.72
C SER A 121 -3.56 -4.90 3.83
N PRO A 122 -4.66 -5.16 4.57
CA PRO A 122 -5.60 -4.10 4.95
C PRO A 122 -4.98 -3.02 5.84
N GLU A 123 -4.07 -3.38 6.76
CA GLU A 123 -3.50 -2.44 7.73
C GLU A 123 -2.64 -1.36 7.06
N PHE A 124 -1.97 -1.70 5.95
CA PHE A 124 -1.22 -0.73 5.15
C PHE A 124 -2.12 0.26 4.39
N GLN A 125 -3.39 -0.09 4.19
CA GLN A 125 -4.40 0.76 3.56
C GLN A 125 -4.91 1.88 4.49
N LEU A 126 -4.73 1.72 5.81
CA LEU A 126 -5.26 2.65 6.81
C LEU A 126 -4.27 3.75 7.18
N LYS A 127 -4.73 4.94 7.58
CA LYS A 127 -3.90 6.06 8.05
C LYS A 127 -4.49 6.70 9.31
#